data_AF-A0A6I9N0Z4-F1
#
_entry.id   AF-A0A6I9N0Z4-F1
#
_cell.length_a   1.000
_cell.length_b   1.000
_cell.length_c   1.000
_cell.angle_alpha   90.00
_cell.angle_beta   90.00
_cell.angle_gamma   90.00
#
_symmetry.space_group_name_H-M   'P 1'
#
loop_
_entity.id
_entity.type
_entity.pdbx_description
1 polymer ?
#
loop_
_entity_poly.entity_id
_entity_poly.type
_entity_poly.pdbx_seq_one_letter_code
_entity_poly.pdbx_strand_id
1 'polypeptide(L)'
;MVDIREIRELRLGKGSRDFERYPEEARKLDAAHCFIVLYGQEFRLRTLSVAAFSEEEVNMWITGLNWLMMDTQRAPAPQQTDRWLRKQFEAMDRSHEGSITVKDVKALLPQINYRVPNTRFLKDKLQEVEARSDLSYPNFSQLYRTLMFDAQKSIIEQLELSFPLR
;
A
#
# COMPACT_ATOMS: atom_id res chain seq x y z
N MET A 1 6.37 8.24 3.40
CA MET A 1 5.59 8.43 2.15
C MET A 1 4.11 8.32 2.51
N VAL A 2 3.24 9.19 1.98
CA VAL A 2 1.79 9.17 2.25
C VAL A 2 1.11 8.22 1.26
N ASP A 3 0.32 7.26 1.74
CA ASP A 3 -0.52 6.42 0.86
C ASP A 3 -1.79 7.17 0.48
N ILE A 4 -2.04 7.34 -0.82
CA ILE A 4 -3.26 8.01 -1.34
C ILE A 4 -4.54 7.38 -0.78
N ARG A 5 -4.54 6.07 -0.52
CA ARG A 5 -5.69 5.35 0.06
C ARG A 5 -6.02 5.78 1.49
N GLU A 6 -5.04 6.32 2.20
CA GLU A 6 -5.19 6.76 3.58
C GLU A 6 -5.63 8.22 3.67
N ILE A 7 -5.62 8.98 2.56
CA ILE A 7 -6.10 10.35 2.55
C ILE A 7 -7.61 10.34 2.82
N ARG A 8 -8.02 11.09 3.84
CA ARG A 8 -9.42 11.21 4.26
C ARG A 8 -10.01 12.55 3.88
N GLU A 9 -9.19 13.61 3.93
CA GLU A 9 -9.65 14.96 3.73
C GLU A 9 -8.52 15.86 3.24
N LEU A 10 -8.88 16.81 2.37
CA LEU A 10 -8.02 17.89 1.91
C LEU A 10 -8.67 19.21 2.36
N ARG A 11 -7.92 20.08 3.03
CA ARG A 11 -8.40 21.41 3.48
C ARG A 11 -7.53 22.49 2.88
N LEU A 12 -8.16 23.55 2.36
CA LEU A 12 -7.44 24.75 1.96
C LEU A 12 -7.03 25.58 3.19
N GLY A 13 -5.96 26.34 3.05
CA GLY A 13 -5.46 27.23 4.08
C GLY A 13 -4.50 26.59 5.08
N LYS A 14 -4.39 27.21 6.25
CA LYS A 14 -3.36 26.94 7.26
C LYS A 14 -3.87 26.46 8.62
N GLY A 15 -5.11 25.97 8.68
CA GLY A 15 -5.75 25.47 9.90
C GLY A 15 -5.24 24.11 10.37
N SER A 16 -3.95 23.97 10.63
CA SER A 16 -3.32 22.75 11.14
C SER A 16 -2.37 23.02 12.32
N ARG A 17 -2.13 21.98 13.12
CA ARG A 17 -1.16 22.03 14.21
C ARG A 17 0.27 22.30 13.75
N ASP A 18 0.61 21.94 12.51
CA ASP A 18 1.95 22.18 11.97
C ASP A 18 2.18 23.67 11.71
N PHE A 19 1.18 24.38 11.17
CA PHE A 19 1.26 25.83 10.99
C PHE A 19 1.17 26.59 12.32
N GLU A 20 0.41 26.06 13.30
CA GLU A 20 0.36 26.62 14.67
C GLU A 20 1.70 26.48 15.40
N ARG A 21 2.49 25.44 15.09
CA ARG A 21 3.80 25.21 15.70
C ARG A 21 4.83 26.27 15.31
N TYR A 22 4.66 26.89 14.14
CA TYR A 22 5.58 27.87 13.57
C TYR A 22 4.83 29.14 13.13
N PRO A 23 4.25 29.90 14.08
CA PRO A 23 3.29 30.96 13.77
C PRO A 23 3.91 32.14 13.00
N GLU A 24 5.18 32.47 13.26
CA GLU A 24 5.86 33.58 12.57
C GLU A 24 6.15 33.27 11.09
N GLU A 25 6.45 32.02 10.76
CA GLU A 25 6.59 31.59 9.37
C GLU A 25 5.22 31.48 8.70
N ALA A 26 4.23 30.89 9.38
CA ALA A 26 2.87 30.73 8.87
C ALA A 26 2.12 32.06 8.65
N ARG A 27 2.51 33.15 9.33
CA ARG A 27 1.98 34.50 9.08
C ARG A 27 2.48 35.11 7.77
N LYS A 28 3.67 34.73 7.30
CA LYS A 28 4.25 35.23 6.05
C LYS A 28 3.65 34.55 4.82
N LEU A 29 3.03 33.39 5.00
CA LEU A 29 2.40 32.62 3.95
C LEU A 29 0.96 33.09 3.70
N ASP A 30 0.62 33.22 2.42
CA ASP A 30 -0.77 33.39 2.00
C ASP A 30 -1.55 32.09 2.28
N ALA A 31 -2.74 32.22 2.85
CA ALA A 31 -3.63 31.09 3.05
C ALA A 31 -4.06 30.45 1.72
N ALA A 32 -4.20 31.24 0.65
CA ALA A 32 -4.50 30.72 -0.69
C ALA A 32 -3.36 29.85 -1.28
N HIS A 33 -2.14 30.01 -0.76
CA HIS A 33 -0.98 29.21 -1.16
C HIS A 33 -0.78 27.98 -0.27
N CYS A 34 -1.70 27.71 0.66
CA CYS A 34 -1.57 26.63 1.62
C CYS A 34 -2.70 25.61 1.46
N PHE A 35 -2.39 24.35 1.71
CA PHE A 35 -3.39 23.31 1.93
C PHE A 35 -2.86 22.25 2.89
N ILE A 36 -3.78 21.43 3.38
CA ILE A 36 -3.55 20.43 4.41
C ILE A 36 -4.12 19.10 3.93
N VAL A 37 -3.29 18.05 4.02
CA VAL A 37 -3.68 16.66 3.77
C VAL A 37 -3.85 15.96 5.11
N LEU A 38 -5.06 15.47 5.37
CA LEU A 38 -5.39 14.66 6.54
C LEU A 38 -5.43 13.20 6.11
N TYR A 39 -4.59 12.37 6.71
CA TYR A 39 -4.41 10.98 6.30
C TYR A 39 -4.24 10.03 7.48
N GLY A 40 -4.68 8.79 7.31
CA GLY A 40 -4.51 7.71 8.28
C GLY A 40 -5.65 6.70 8.28
N GLN A 41 -5.40 5.57 8.95
CA GLN A 41 -6.37 4.50 9.16
C GLN A 41 -7.08 4.59 10.52
N GLU A 42 -6.48 5.31 11.48
CA GLU A 42 -7.02 5.50 12.84
C GLU A 42 -7.93 6.74 12.91
N PHE A 43 -8.73 6.83 13.99
CA PHE A 43 -9.57 8.00 14.26
C PHE A 43 -8.74 9.30 14.37
N ARG A 44 -7.54 9.21 14.95
CA ARG A 44 -6.61 10.33 15.01
C ARG A 44 -5.79 10.40 13.72
N LEU A 45 -6.28 11.20 12.78
CA LEU A 45 -5.58 11.44 11.53
C LEU A 45 -4.25 12.17 11.74
N ARG A 46 -3.28 11.82 10.91
CA ARG A 46 -2.03 12.57 10.75
C ARG A 46 -2.26 13.73 9.79
N THR A 47 -1.39 14.73 9.88
CA THR A 47 -1.49 15.95 9.09
C THR A 47 -0.20 16.17 8.32
N LEU A 48 -0.34 16.50 7.03
CA LEU A 48 0.73 17.02 6.20
C LEU A 48 0.29 18.40 5.73
N SER A 49 0.99 19.42 6.19
CA SER A 49 0.72 20.82 5.88
C SER A 49 1.67 21.31 4.79
N VAL A 50 1.13 21.88 3.71
CA VAL A 50 1.88 22.22 2.50
C VAL A 50 1.68 23.70 2.18
N ALA A 51 2.77 24.38 1.85
CA ALA A 51 2.79 25.72 1.30
C ALA A 51 3.40 25.65 -0.11
N ALA A 52 2.63 26.06 -1.11
CA ALA A 52 3.02 26.10 -2.51
C ALA A 52 3.51 27.51 -2.91
N PHE A 53 3.98 27.67 -4.14
CA PHE A 53 4.45 28.95 -4.64
C PHE A 53 3.33 29.85 -5.18
N SER A 54 2.17 29.28 -5.51
CA SER A 54 1.01 30.01 -6.02
C SER A 54 -0.32 29.32 -5.68
N GLU A 55 -1.42 30.07 -5.77
CA GLU A 55 -2.78 29.53 -5.65
C GLU A 55 -3.09 28.52 -6.76
N GLU A 56 -2.54 28.72 -7.97
CA GLU A 56 -2.69 27.80 -9.09
C GLU A 56 -2.09 26.42 -8.76
N GLU A 57 -0.90 26.39 -8.14
CA GLU A 57 -0.29 25.14 -7.69
C GLU A 57 -1.15 24.43 -6.64
N VAL A 58 -1.70 25.17 -5.67
CA VAL A 58 -2.63 24.61 -4.69
C VAL A 58 -3.84 23.98 -5.37
N ASN A 59 -4.46 24.69 -6.30
CA ASN A 59 -5.62 24.20 -7.04
C ASN A 59 -5.30 22.94 -7.87
N MET A 60 -4.12 22.89 -8.50
CA MET A 60 -3.65 21.70 -9.21
C MET A 60 -3.46 20.51 -8.25
N TRP A 61 -2.82 20.71 -7.10
CA TRP A 61 -2.63 19.66 -6.10
C TRP A 61 -3.95 19.12 -5.56
N ILE A 62 -4.87 20.01 -5.18
CA ILE A 62 -6.17 19.62 -4.64
C ILE A 62 -6.99 18.84 -5.67
N THR A 63 -7.01 19.31 -6.92
CA THR A 63 -7.74 18.64 -8.00
C THR A 63 -7.13 17.27 -8.30
N GLY A 64 -5.80 17.19 -8.43
CA GLY A 64 -5.08 15.95 -8.72
C GLY A 64 -5.23 14.92 -7.59
N LEU A 65 -5.09 15.34 -6.34
CA LEU A 65 -5.25 14.46 -5.18
C LEU A 65 -6.69 13.93 -5.06
N ASN A 66 -7.70 14.79 -5.22
CA ASN A 66 -9.11 14.35 -5.24
C ASN A 66 -9.36 13.32 -6.34
N TRP A 67 -8.87 13.57 -7.55
CA TRP A 67 -9.00 12.62 -8.65
C TRP A 67 -8.32 11.28 -8.34
N LEU A 68 -7.08 11.31 -7.82
CA LEU A 68 -6.33 10.11 -7.45
C LEU A 68 -6.99 9.32 -6.31
N MET A 69 -7.59 10.02 -5.34
CA MET A 69 -8.37 9.39 -4.27
C MET A 69 -9.56 8.62 -4.84
N MET A 70 -10.31 9.24 -5.76
CA MET A 70 -11.46 8.59 -6.42
C MET A 70 -11.04 7.42 -7.32
N ASP A 71 -10.00 7.61 -8.14
CA ASP A 71 -9.45 6.57 -9.02
C ASP A 71 -8.98 5.36 -8.21
N THR A 72 -8.22 5.61 -7.14
CA THR A 72 -7.68 4.54 -6.31
C THR A 72 -8.78 3.76 -5.57
N GLN A 73 -9.87 4.41 -5.17
CA GLN A 73 -11.03 3.73 -4.58
C GLN A 73 -11.79 2.86 -5.60
N ARG A 74 -11.83 3.29 -6.87
CA ARG A 74 -12.53 2.58 -7.95
C ARG A 74 -11.66 1.53 -8.64
N ALA A 75 -10.36 1.49 -8.35
CA ALA A 75 -9.43 0.56 -8.96
C ALA A 75 -9.91 -0.90 -8.78
N PRO A 76 -9.98 -1.71 -9.85
CA PRO A 76 -10.32 -3.12 -9.76
C PRO A 76 -9.39 -3.90 -8.80
N ALA A 77 -9.92 -4.96 -8.17
CA ALA A 77 -9.19 -5.77 -7.19
C ALA A 77 -7.81 -6.29 -7.67
N PRO A 78 -7.61 -6.69 -8.95
CA PRO A 78 -6.27 -7.07 -9.43
C PRO A 78 -5.25 -5.93 -9.35
N GLN A 79 -5.66 -4.71 -9.71
CA GLN A 79 -4.78 -3.54 -9.65
C GLN A 79 -4.45 -3.17 -8.21
N GLN A 80 -5.41 -3.30 -7.29
CA GLN A 80 -5.15 -3.08 -5.86
C GLN A 80 -4.15 -4.11 -5.32
N THR A 81 -4.31 -5.38 -5.70
CA THR A 81 -3.37 -6.45 -5.33
C THR A 81 -1.98 -6.17 -5.86
N ASP A 82 -1.84 -5.79 -7.13
CA ASP A 82 -0.54 -5.48 -7.73
C ASP A 82 0.14 -4.26 -7.07
N ARG A 83 -0.62 -3.19 -6.79
CA ARG A 83 -0.08 -2.03 -6.04
C ARG A 83 0.37 -2.43 -4.64
N TRP A 84 -0.39 -3.29 -3.96
CA TRP A 84 -0.03 -3.78 -2.64
C TRP A 84 1.23 -4.66 -2.69
N LEU A 85 1.35 -5.56 -3.68
CA LEU A 85 2.54 -6.40 -3.88
C LEU A 85 3.80 -5.56 -4.10
N ARG A 86 3.72 -4.50 -4.91
CA ARG A 86 4.83 -3.56 -5.10
C ARG A 86 5.28 -2.94 -3.79
N LYS A 87 4.33 -2.44 -2.99
CA LYS A 87 4.63 -1.86 -1.67
C LYS A 87 5.28 -2.87 -0.71
N GLN A 88 4.81 -4.12 -0.70
CA GLN A 88 5.43 -5.16 0.13
C GLN A 88 6.86 -5.46 -0.33
N PHE A 89 7.07 -5.56 -1.65
CA PHE A 89 8.39 -5.81 -2.23
C PHE A 89 9.36 -4.67 -1.87
N GLU A 90 8.98 -3.42 -2.13
CA GLU A 90 9.78 -2.23 -1.80
C GLU A 90 10.10 -2.11 -0.31
N ALA A 91 9.18 -2.53 0.57
CA ALA A 91 9.42 -2.53 2.01
C ALA A 91 10.44 -3.59 2.46
N MET A 92 10.56 -4.69 1.71
CA MET A 92 11.53 -5.77 1.97
C MET A 92 12.88 -5.49 1.29
N ASP A 93 12.87 -4.91 0.08
CA ASP A 93 14.05 -4.52 -0.70
C ASP A 93 14.70 -3.24 -0.13
N ARG A 94 15.24 -3.36 1.09
CA ARG A 94 15.86 -2.25 1.83
C ARG A 94 17.12 -1.71 1.17
N SER A 95 17.83 -2.54 0.41
CA SER A 95 19.03 -2.16 -0.33
C SER A 95 18.71 -1.51 -1.69
N HIS A 96 17.44 -1.57 -2.13
CA HIS A 96 17.01 -1.14 -3.46
C HIS A 96 17.80 -1.82 -4.58
N GLU A 97 18.16 -3.08 -4.38
CA GLU A 97 18.92 -3.89 -5.34
C GLU A 97 18.00 -4.59 -6.34
N GLY A 98 16.68 -4.46 -6.18
CA GLY A 98 15.69 -5.07 -7.05
C GLY A 98 15.45 -6.54 -6.75
N SER A 99 15.91 -7.03 -5.59
CA SER A 99 15.70 -8.41 -5.13
C SER A 99 15.44 -8.48 -3.62
N ILE A 100 14.71 -9.52 -3.21
CA ILE A 100 14.41 -9.83 -1.80
C ILE A 100 14.85 -11.24 -1.48
N THR A 101 15.23 -11.53 -0.24
CA THR A 101 15.68 -12.87 0.12
C THR A 101 14.51 -13.81 0.43
N VAL A 102 14.76 -15.12 0.36
CA VAL A 102 13.80 -16.13 0.84
C VAL A 102 13.45 -15.94 2.32
N LYS A 103 14.35 -15.36 3.12
CA LYS A 103 14.11 -15.06 4.54
C LYS A 103 13.05 -13.96 4.70
N ASP A 104 13.09 -12.94 3.85
CA ASP A 104 12.11 -11.84 3.85
C ASP A 104 10.71 -12.35 3.49
N VAL A 105 10.61 -13.19 2.45
CA VAL A 105 9.35 -13.84 2.07
C VAL A 105 8.78 -14.67 3.22
N LYS A 106 9.62 -15.49 3.89
CA LYS A 106 9.18 -16.28 5.05
C LYS A 106 8.69 -15.41 6.21
N ALA A 107 9.27 -14.23 6.40
CA ALA A 107 8.84 -13.29 7.42
C ALA A 107 7.55 -12.55 7.04
N LEU A 108 7.30 -12.33 5.75
CA LEU A 108 6.08 -11.69 5.23
C LEU A 108 4.85 -12.58 5.37
N LEU A 109 4.95 -13.89 5.03
CA LEU A 109 3.78 -14.77 4.93
C LEU A 109 2.88 -14.76 6.19
N PRO A 110 3.41 -14.84 7.44
CA PRO A 110 2.57 -14.73 8.63
C PRO A 110 1.93 -13.34 8.82
N GLN A 111 2.60 -12.27 8.41
CA GLN A 111 2.09 -10.89 8.55
C GLN A 111 0.86 -10.64 7.67
N ILE A 112 0.76 -11.39 6.56
CA ILE A 112 -0.36 -11.33 5.63
C ILE A 112 -1.40 -12.42 5.91
N ASN A 113 -1.33 -13.04 7.09
CA ASN A 113 -2.20 -14.13 7.54
C ASN A 113 -2.13 -15.40 6.68
N TYR A 114 -1.03 -15.63 5.95
CA TYR A 114 -0.82 -16.87 5.22
C TYR A 114 -0.10 -17.90 6.09
N ARG A 115 -0.78 -19.00 6.39
CA ARG A 115 -0.20 -20.13 7.13
C ARG A 115 0.44 -21.11 6.16
N VAL A 116 1.77 -21.14 6.16
CA VAL A 116 2.53 -22.11 5.38
C VAL A 116 2.24 -23.53 5.88
N PRO A 117 1.76 -24.46 5.02
CA PRO A 117 1.42 -25.83 5.44
C PRO A 117 2.61 -26.58 6.04
N ASN A 118 3.77 -26.52 5.38
CA ASN A 118 5.03 -27.05 5.87
C ASN A 118 6.21 -26.45 5.08
N THR A 119 7.44 -26.63 5.58
CA THR A 119 8.65 -26.06 4.97
C THR A 119 9.00 -26.66 3.61
N ARG A 120 8.60 -27.90 3.33
CA ARG A 120 8.81 -28.56 2.04
C ARG A 120 7.93 -27.93 0.97
N PHE A 121 6.64 -27.76 1.24
CA PHE A 121 5.68 -27.09 0.36
C PHE A 121 6.19 -25.71 -0.08
N LEU A 122 6.67 -24.89 0.87
CA LEU A 122 7.19 -23.56 0.52
C LEU A 122 8.47 -23.64 -0.33
N LYS A 123 9.35 -24.62 -0.09
CA LYS A 123 10.54 -24.82 -0.93
C LYS A 123 10.15 -25.21 -2.36
N ASP A 124 9.19 -26.11 -2.51
CA ASP A 124 8.69 -26.55 -3.82
C ASP A 124 8.09 -25.35 -4.59
N LYS A 125 7.28 -24.52 -3.93
CA LYS A 125 6.70 -23.30 -4.52
C LYS A 125 7.74 -22.23 -4.89
N LEU A 126 8.79 -22.08 -4.09
CA LEU A 126 9.92 -21.20 -4.42
C LEU A 126 10.69 -21.72 -5.64
N GLN A 127 10.85 -23.03 -5.78
CA GLN A 127 11.47 -23.64 -6.94
C GLN A 127 10.64 -23.47 -8.21
N GLU A 128 9.30 -23.56 -8.13
CA GLU A 128 8.38 -23.30 -9.26
C GLU A 128 8.54 -21.90 -9.86
N VAL A 129 8.96 -20.91 -9.07
CA VAL A 129 9.20 -19.53 -9.52
C VAL A 129 10.68 -19.21 -9.72
N GLU A 130 11.52 -20.24 -9.85
CA GLU A 130 12.96 -20.14 -10.07
C GLU A 130 13.71 -19.33 -8.99
N ALA A 131 13.19 -19.27 -7.76
CA ALA A 131 13.86 -18.62 -6.66
C ALA A 131 15.05 -19.47 -6.16
N ARG A 132 16.28 -18.97 -6.34
CA ARG A 132 17.50 -19.63 -5.84
C ARG A 132 17.82 -19.20 -4.41
N SER A 133 18.32 -17.97 -4.28
CA SER A 133 18.70 -17.30 -3.03
C SER A 133 17.78 -16.11 -2.73
N ASP A 134 17.37 -15.45 -3.80
CA ASP A 134 16.67 -14.19 -3.85
C ASP A 134 15.59 -14.22 -4.93
N LEU A 135 14.66 -13.29 -4.84
CA LEU A 135 13.51 -13.15 -5.72
C LEU A 135 13.48 -11.74 -6.28
N SER A 136 13.39 -11.63 -7.60
CA SER A 136 12.99 -10.40 -8.27
C SER A 136 11.49 -10.14 -8.06
N TYR A 137 11.05 -8.91 -8.33
CA TYR A 137 9.63 -8.56 -8.22
C TYR A 137 8.69 -9.48 -9.03
N PRO A 138 8.97 -9.83 -10.32
CA PRO A 138 8.14 -10.77 -11.06
C PRO A 138 8.00 -12.13 -10.37
N ASN A 139 9.10 -12.70 -9.88
CA ASN A 139 9.10 -14.02 -9.24
C ASN A 139 8.34 -13.98 -7.90
N PHE A 140 8.50 -12.91 -7.12
CA PHE A 140 7.74 -12.67 -5.90
C PHE A 140 6.23 -12.53 -6.18
N SER A 141 5.85 -11.74 -7.18
CA SER A 141 4.45 -11.54 -7.58
C SER A 141 3.81 -12.85 -8.03
N GLN A 142 4.53 -13.64 -8.82
CA GLN A 142 4.09 -14.96 -9.26
C GLN A 142 3.93 -15.92 -8.07
N LEU A 143 4.90 -15.96 -7.15
CA LEU A 143 4.83 -16.79 -5.95
C LEU A 143 3.56 -16.48 -5.14
N TYR A 144 3.29 -15.19 -4.89
CA TYR A 144 2.10 -14.77 -4.17
C TYR A 144 0.82 -15.26 -4.86
N ARG A 145 0.72 -15.09 -6.18
CA ARG A 145 -0.45 -15.51 -6.96
C ARG A 145 -0.67 -17.02 -6.89
N THR A 146 0.40 -17.81 -7.01
CA THR A 146 0.34 -19.28 -6.87
C THR A 146 -0.13 -19.69 -5.47
N LEU A 147 0.44 -19.10 -4.41
CA LEU A 147 0.07 -19.42 -3.03
C LEU A 147 -1.39 -19.06 -2.72
N MET A 148 -1.86 -17.92 -3.20
CA MET A 148 -3.25 -17.50 -2.99
C MET A 148 -4.22 -18.35 -3.79
N PHE A 149 -3.89 -18.72 -5.02
CA PHE A 149 -4.70 -19.62 -5.84
C PHE A 149 -4.86 -20.99 -5.17
N ASP A 150 -3.77 -21.60 -4.72
CA ASP A 150 -3.81 -22.91 -4.05
C ASP A 150 -4.64 -22.85 -2.75
N ALA A 151 -4.50 -21.77 -1.97
CA ALA A 151 -5.28 -21.56 -0.75
C ALA A 151 -6.78 -21.37 -1.03
N GLN A 152 -7.13 -20.55 -2.02
CA GLN A 152 -8.51 -20.33 -2.43
C GLN A 152 -9.16 -21.61 -2.95
N LYS A 153 -8.45 -22.36 -3.79
CA LYS A 153 -8.91 -23.66 -4.30
C LYS A 153 -9.21 -24.62 -3.16
N SER A 154 -8.30 -24.75 -2.19
CA SER A 154 -8.52 -25.63 -1.03
C SER A 154 -9.73 -25.21 -0.19
N ILE A 155 -9.98 -23.91 -0.01
CA ILE A 155 -11.15 -23.41 0.71
C ILE A 155 -12.45 -23.72 -0.05
N ILE A 156 -12.47 -23.52 -1.37
CA ILE A 156 -13.63 -23.82 -2.20
C ILE A 156 -13.98 -25.31 -2.13
N GLU A 157 -13.00 -26.19 -2.32
CA GLU A 157 -13.18 -27.64 -2.21
C GLU A 157 -13.73 -28.04 -0.82
N GLN A 158 -13.23 -27.43 0.26
CA GLN A 158 -13.73 -27.68 1.62
C GLN A 158 -15.18 -27.20 1.81
N LEU A 159 -15.55 -26.07 1.23
CA LEU A 159 -16.92 -25.54 1.30
C LEU A 159 -17.90 -26.43 0.53
N GLU A 160 -17.52 -26.90 -0.66
CA GLU A 160 -18.32 -27.82 -1.46
C GLU A 160 -18.58 -29.15 -0.73
N LEU A 161 -17.56 -29.67 -0.05
CA LEU A 161 -17.68 -30.87 0.78
C LEU A 161 -18.56 -30.66 2.02
N SER A 162 -18.53 -29.46 2.60
CA SER A 162 -19.28 -29.11 3.82
C SER A 162 -20.74 -28.76 3.54
N PHE A 163 -21.03 -28.25 2.35
CA PHE A 163 -22.37 -27.86 1.90
C PHE A 163 -22.69 -28.50 0.55
N PRO A 164 -22.85 -29.84 0.50
CA PRO A 164 -23.24 -30.50 -0.74
C PRO A 164 -24.59 -29.94 -1.18
N LEU A 165 -24.64 -29.37 -2.38
CA LEU A 165 -25.88 -28.90 -3.01
C LEU A 165 -26.84 -30.10 -3.07
N ARG A 166 -27.91 -30.04 -2.27
CA ARG A 166 -29.07 -30.93 -2.38
C ARG A 166 -29.97 -30.49 -3.52
#